data_AF-A0A6N4QXF8-F1
#
_entry.id   AF-A0A6N4QXF8-F1
#
_cell.length_a   1.000
_cell.length_b   1.000
_cell.length_c   1.000
_cell.angle_alpha   90.00
_cell.angle_beta   90.00
_cell.angle_gamma   90.00
#
_symmetry.space_group_name_H-M   'P 1'
#
loop_
_entity.id
_entity.type
_entity.pdbx_description
1 polymer ?
#
loop_
_entity_poly.entity_id
_entity_poly.type
_entity_poly.pdbx_seq_one_letter_code
_entity_poly.pdbx_strand_id
1 'polypeptide(L)'
;MKLIEKIKEFASDNVFKREFKKTIHVHLHPETIQEISDKEFFKVTAKTHLIFLTLYIVVNFILSFLNLSYLVEYSQIMRGYLVEGKISVFMYLLNAFPYNIFFFAFFLLMFELYFSVGSYLTVRIFGEKNGSFLKCASLVISSNFYILLSLFPVLLFFTIMPNSAKRDIYYMILFIGFVSLFLIAGIILQTISFIRISKSAFEQNSGRAFLTWFSPLFAILLFLVWSLGPA
;
A
#
# COMPACT_ATOMS: atom_id res chain seq x y z
N MET A 1 -2.09 -22.44 -33.16
CA MET A 1 -3.31 -22.77 -32.38
C MET A 1 -3.03 -23.07 -30.92
N LYS A 2 -2.26 -24.13 -30.57
CA LYS A 2 -1.98 -24.52 -29.17
C LYS A 2 -1.36 -23.44 -28.26
N LEU A 3 -0.53 -22.54 -28.80
CA LEU A 3 0.07 -21.45 -28.02
C LEU A 3 -0.95 -20.37 -27.64
N ILE A 4 -1.85 -20.02 -28.56
CA ILE A 4 -2.90 -19.02 -28.33
C ILE A 4 -3.93 -19.57 -27.33
N GLU A 5 -4.26 -20.85 -27.40
CA GLU A 5 -5.12 -21.52 -26.40
C GLU A 5 -4.47 -21.57 -25.02
N LYS A 6 -3.17 -21.93 -24.93
CA LYS A 6 -2.43 -21.86 -23.66
C LYS A 6 -2.35 -20.44 -23.10
N ILE A 7 -2.15 -19.43 -23.95
CA ILE A 7 -2.15 -18.02 -23.52
C ILE A 7 -3.54 -17.61 -23.05
N LYS A 8 -4.62 -18.04 -23.72
CA LYS A 8 -6.00 -17.79 -23.30
C LYS A 8 -6.34 -18.47 -21.98
N GLU A 9 -5.88 -19.70 -21.77
CA GLU A 9 -6.06 -20.46 -20.53
C GLU A 9 -5.27 -19.83 -19.36
N PHE A 10 -4.04 -19.39 -19.63
CA PHE A 10 -3.23 -18.66 -18.65
C PHE A 10 -3.81 -17.27 -18.34
N ALA A 11 -4.43 -16.61 -19.32
CA ALA A 11 -5.13 -15.34 -19.11
C ALA A 11 -6.47 -15.53 -18.36
N SER A 12 -7.13 -16.69 -18.52
CA SER A 12 -8.44 -16.95 -17.92
C SER A 12 -8.36 -17.42 -16.46
N ASP A 13 -7.34 -18.20 -16.07
CA ASP A 13 -7.08 -18.64 -14.69
C ASP A 13 -5.59 -18.56 -14.28
N ASN A 14 -5.11 -17.36 -13.93
CA ASN A 14 -3.78 -17.18 -13.34
C ASN A 14 -3.82 -16.95 -11.82
N VAL A 15 -2.64 -17.08 -11.20
CA VAL A 15 -2.43 -16.86 -9.77
C VAL A 15 -2.94 -15.48 -9.32
N PHE A 16 -2.68 -14.40 -10.07
CA PHE A 16 -3.11 -13.05 -9.69
C PHE A 16 -4.63 -12.92 -9.63
N LYS A 17 -5.34 -13.42 -10.66
CA LYS A 17 -6.80 -13.38 -10.69
C LYS A 17 -7.43 -14.20 -9.57
N ARG A 18 -6.85 -15.36 -9.24
CA ARG A 18 -7.32 -16.20 -8.13
C ARG A 18 -7.15 -15.51 -6.79
N GLU A 19 -5.97 -14.95 -6.51
CA GLU A 19 -5.72 -14.26 -5.25
C GLU A 19 -6.50 -12.93 -5.16
N PHE A 20 -6.66 -12.19 -6.26
CA PHE A 20 -7.53 -11.00 -6.35
C PHE A 20 -8.97 -11.34 -5.93
N LYS A 21 -9.55 -12.38 -6.55
CA LYS A 21 -10.93 -12.81 -6.26
C LYS A 21 -11.10 -13.21 -4.81
N LYS A 22 -10.13 -13.92 -4.22
CA LYS A 22 -10.17 -14.30 -2.80
C LYS A 22 -10.16 -13.07 -1.89
N THR A 23 -9.28 -12.11 -2.12
CA THR A 23 -9.22 -10.87 -1.32
C THR A 23 -10.52 -10.08 -1.44
N ILE A 24 -11.05 -9.90 -2.66
CA ILE A 24 -12.33 -9.22 -2.85
C ILE A 24 -13.48 -9.97 -2.19
N HIS A 25 -13.50 -11.30 -2.25
CA HIS A 25 -14.52 -12.11 -1.58
C HIS A 25 -14.51 -11.88 -0.07
N VAL A 26 -13.34 -11.91 0.58
CA VAL A 26 -13.21 -11.61 2.02
C VAL A 26 -13.70 -10.19 2.35
N HIS A 27 -13.43 -9.22 1.48
CA HIS A 27 -13.88 -7.83 1.71
C HIS A 27 -15.39 -7.64 1.50
N LEU A 28 -16.00 -8.46 0.63
CA LEU A 28 -17.44 -8.47 0.37
C LEU A 28 -18.22 -9.31 1.39
N HIS A 29 -17.58 -10.34 1.95
CA HIS A 29 -18.14 -11.31 2.89
C HIS A 29 -17.25 -11.49 4.12
N PRO A 30 -17.04 -10.43 4.93
CA PRO A 30 -16.13 -10.45 6.08
C PRO A 30 -16.53 -11.44 7.18
N GLU A 31 -17.78 -11.89 7.19
CA GLU A 31 -18.28 -12.97 8.06
C GLU A 31 -17.49 -14.28 7.91
N THR A 32 -16.99 -14.58 6.71
CA THR A 32 -16.20 -15.78 6.42
C THR A 32 -14.88 -15.85 7.19
N ILE A 33 -14.39 -14.73 7.71
CA ILE A 33 -13.15 -14.68 8.51
C ILE A 33 -13.33 -15.41 9.84
N GLN A 34 -14.57 -15.50 10.36
CA GLN A 34 -14.84 -16.23 11.60
C GLN A 34 -14.75 -17.75 11.42
N GLU A 35 -14.82 -18.24 10.18
CA GLU A 35 -14.81 -19.67 9.84
C GLU A 35 -13.38 -20.24 9.75
N ILE A 36 -12.37 -19.37 9.68
CA ILE A 36 -10.97 -19.75 9.52
C ILE A 36 -10.13 -19.34 10.73
N SER A 37 -9.02 -20.06 10.96
CA SER A 37 -8.10 -19.70 12.04
C SER A 37 -7.33 -18.40 11.74
N ASP A 38 -6.96 -17.63 12.76
CA ASP A 38 -6.18 -16.40 12.61
C ASP A 38 -4.86 -16.60 11.85
N LYS A 39 -4.21 -17.74 12.06
CA LYS A 39 -2.97 -18.11 11.37
C LYS A 39 -3.20 -18.37 9.89
N GLU A 40 -4.31 -19.02 9.55
CA GLU A 40 -4.70 -19.26 8.16
C GLU A 40 -5.07 -17.95 7.46
N PHE A 41 -5.85 -17.10 8.12
CA PHE A 41 -6.20 -15.78 7.59
C PHE A 41 -4.95 -14.94 7.33
N PHE A 42 -4.00 -14.92 8.26
CA PHE A 42 -2.72 -14.25 8.07
C PHE A 42 -1.92 -14.83 6.92
N LYS A 43 -1.82 -16.15 6.81
CA LYS A 43 -1.10 -16.81 5.73
C LYS A 43 -1.69 -16.46 4.36
N VAL A 44 -3.02 -16.46 4.23
CA VAL A 44 -3.70 -16.12 2.97
C VAL A 44 -3.49 -14.66 2.61
N THR A 45 -3.72 -13.74 3.55
CA THR A 45 -3.58 -12.28 3.30
C THR A 45 -2.13 -11.89 3.01
N ALA A 46 -1.17 -12.40 3.79
CA ALA A 46 0.25 -12.16 3.55
C ALA A 46 0.71 -12.73 2.21
N LYS A 47 0.29 -13.95 1.85
CA LYS A 47 0.60 -14.53 0.53
C LYS A 47 0.08 -13.65 -0.60
N THR A 48 -1.19 -13.24 -0.54
CA THR A 48 -1.77 -12.38 -1.58
C THR A 48 -1.04 -11.05 -1.65
N HIS A 49 -0.80 -10.41 -0.50
CA HIS A 49 -0.07 -9.15 -0.45
C HIS A 49 1.33 -9.26 -1.08
N LEU A 50 2.10 -10.28 -0.73
CA LEU A 50 3.43 -10.51 -1.30
C LEU A 50 3.40 -10.74 -2.82
N ILE A 51 2.38 -11.45 -3.33
CA ILE A 51 2.20 -11.65 -4.77
C ILE A 51 1.97 -10.31 -5.48
N PHE A 52 1.09 -9.45 -4.95
CA PHE A 52 0.80 -8.15 -5.55
C PHE A 52 1.93 -7.13 -5.35
N LEU A 53 2.64 -7.17 -4.22
CA LEU A 53 3.79 -6.31 -3.96
C LEU A 53 4.94 -6.66 -4.90
N THR A 54 5.19 -7.97 -5.09
CA THR A 54 6.17 -8.44 -6.07
C THR A 54 5.77 -8.03 -7.48
N LEU A 55 4.49 -8.17 -7.84
CA LEU A 55 3.98 -7.71 -9.14
C LEU A 55 4.20 -6.20 -9.32
N TYR A 56 3.92 -5.40 -8.30
CA TYR A 56 4.14 -3.97 -8.31
C TYR A 56 5.62 -3.64 -8.54
N ILE A 57 6.54 -4.27 -7.80
CA ILE A 57 7.99 -4.10 -7.96
C ILE A 57 8.42 -4.45 -9.39
N VAL A 58 8.00 -5.62 -9.90
CA VAL A 58 8.35 -6.09 -11.25
C VAL A 58 7.83 -5.14 -12.32
N VAL A 59 6.56 -4.72 -12.24
CA VAL A 59 5.96 -3.77 -13.18
C VAL A 59 6.68 -2.42 -13.10
N ASN A 60 6.99 -1.93 -11.90
CA ASN A 60 7.73 -0.69 -11.70
C ASN A 60 9.12 -0.75 -12.35
N PHE A 61 9.86 -1.86 -12.20
CA PHE A 61 11.13 -2.06 -12.89
C PHE A 61 10.96 -2.04 -14.41
N ILE A 62 10.03 -2.83 -14.96
CA ILE A 62 9.78 -2.90 -16.41
C ILE A 62 9.45 -1.52 -16.98
N LEU A 63 8.56 -0.79 -16.34
CA LEU A 63 8.14 0.54 -16.77
C LEU A 63 9.23 1.60 -16.58
N SER A 64 10.06 1.46 -15.54
CA SER A 64 11.23 2.31 -15.32
C SER A 64 12.27 2.14 -16.43
N PHE A 65 12.44 0.94 -16.99
CA PHE A 65 13.34 0.73 -18.13
C PHE A 65 12.92 1.52 -19.37
N LEU A 66 11.62 1.75 -19.57
CA LEU A 66 11.11 2.59 -20.66
C LEU A 66 11.49 4.07 -20.49
N ASN A 67 11.84 4.48 -19.27
CA ASN A 67 12.19 5.86 -18.90
C ASN A 67 13.61 5.97 -18.32
N LEU A 68 14.47 4.98 -18.60
CA LEU A 68 15.75 4.84 -17.90
C LEU A 68 16.65 6.07 -18.04
N SER A 69 16.71 6.67 -19.24
CA SER A 69 17.54 7.86 -19.49
C SER A 69 17.17 9.02 -18.56
N TYR A 70 15.87 9.32 -18.45
CA TYR A 70 15.36 10.34 -17.54
C TYR A 70 15.63 10.00 -16.07
N LEU A 71 15.43 8.73 -15.67
CA LEU A 71 15.64 8.30 -14.28
C LEU A 71 17.11 8.35 -13.87
N VAL A 72 18.03 8.02 -14.76
CA VAL A 72 19.48 8.11 -14.51
C VAL A 72 19.91 9.58 -14.37
N GLU A 73 19.48 10.45 -15.27
CA GLU A 73 19.73 11.90 -15.20
C GLU A 73 19.20 12.48 -13.87
N TYR A 74 17.96 12.17 -13.52
CA TYR A 74 17.35 12.62 -12.27
C TYR A 74 18.09 12.10 -11.02
N SER A 75 18.51 10.82 -11.04
CA SER A 75 19.27 10.22 -9.93
C SER A 75 20.64 10.86 -9.75
N GLN A 76 21.29 11.31 -10.84
CA GLN A 76 22.54 12.06 -10.76
C GLN A 76 22.35 13.44 -10.16
N ILE A 77 21.28 14.15 -10.53
CA ILE A 77 20.92 15.45 -9.92
C ILE A 77 20.70 15.29 -8.42
N MET A 78 19.91 14.30 -8.00
CA MET A 78 19.66 14.02 -6.59
C MET A 78 20.93 13.63 -5.83
N ARG A 79 21.86 12.92 -6.47
CA ARG A 79 23.17 12.62 -5.88
C ARG A 79 23.99 13.90 -5.68
N GLY A 80 23.94 14.84 -6.62
CA GLY A 80 24.57 16.15 -6.46
C GLY A 80 24.05 16.88 -5.21
N TYR A 81 22.72 16.96 -5.04
CA TYR A 81 22.11 17.55 -3.85
C TYR A 81 22.47 16.83 -2.55
N LEU A 82 22.64 15.52 -2.57
CA LEU A 82 23.10 14.77 -1.40
C LEU A 82 24.54 15.13 -1.03
N VAL A 83 25.45 15.18 -2.00
CA VAL A 83 26.87 15.53 -1.78
C VAL A 83 27.01 16.97 -1.28
N GLU A 84 26.18 17.88 -1.78
CA GLU A 84 26.11 19.27 -1.33
C GLU A 84 25.42 19.44 0.04
N GLY A 85 24.90 18.37 0.64
CA GLY A 85 24.20 18.40 1.93
C GLY A 85 22.81 19.05 1.87
N LYS A 86 22.25 19.27 0.69
CA LYS A 86 20.92 19.89 0.49
C LYS A 86 19.77 18.94 0.80
N ILE A 87 20.00 17.63 0.69
CA ILE A 87 19.01 16.59 1.02
C ILE A 87 19.63 15.52 1.90
N SER A 88 18.79 14.84 2.69
CA SER A 88 19.20 13.68 3.49
C SER A 88 19.37 12.43 2.62
N VAL A 89 20.09 11.44 3.16
CA VAL A 89 20.20 10.10 2.53
C VAL A 89 18.81 9.47 2.33
N PHE A 90 17.88 9.67 3.27
CA PHE A 90 16.50 9.19 3.15
C PHE A 90 15.77 9.81 1.96
N MET A 91 15.89 11.13 1.78
CA MET A 91 15.33 11.83 0.62
C MET A 91 15.96 11.34 -0.68
N TYR A 92 17.28 11.08 -0.70
CA TYR A 92 17.93 10.50 -1.86
C TYR A 92 17.38 9.11 -2.20
N LEU A 93 17.31 8.19 -1.23
CA LEU A 93 16.82 6.82 -1.44
C LEU A 93 15.36 6.77 -1.88
N LEU A 94 14.51 7.69 -1.42
CA LEU A 94 13.11 7.79 -1.84
C LEU A 94 12.93 8.24 -3.29
N ASN A 95 13.92 8.94 -3.87
CA ASN A 95 13.78 9.61 -5.16
C ASN A 95 14.72 9.07 -6.24
N ALA A 96 15.79 8.37 -5.88
CA ALA A 96 16.76 7.83 -6.82
C ALA A 96 16.42 6.39 -7.24
N PHE A 97 16.45 6.13 -8.54
CA PHE A 97 16.29 4.78 -9.09
C PHE A 97 17.60 3.98 -8.93
N PRO A 98 17.55 2.67 -8.60
CA PRO A 98 16.38 1.84 -8.32
C PRO A 98 15.98 1.79 -6.84
N TYR A 99 16.66 2.55 -5.98
CA TYR A 99 16.49 2.49 -4.53
C TYR A 99 15.07 2.82 -4.11
N ASN A 100 14.44 3.80 -4.76
CA ASN A 100 13.08 4.24 -4.47
C ASN A 100 12.05 3.10 -4.49
N ILE A 101 12.18 2.13 -5.41
CA ILE A 101 11.27 0.98 -5.52
C ILE A 101 11.35 0.10 -4.27
N PHE A 102 12.56 -0.29 -3.87
CA PHE A 102 12.76 -1.15 -2.70
C PHE A 102 12.49 -0.41 -1.41
N PHE A 103 12.87 0.86 -1.34
CA PHE A 103 12.64 1.71 -0.18
C PHE A 103 11.13 1.88 0.04
N PHE A 104 10.37 2.14 -1.02
CA PHE A 104 8.91 2.18 -0.93
C PHE A 104 8.31 0.87 -0.41
N ALA A 105 8.71 -0.27 -0.98
CA ALA A 105 8.22 -1.58 -0.52
C ALA A 105 8.56 -1.85 0.95
N PHE A 106 9.76 -1.51 1.39
CA PHE A 106 10.17 -1.63 2.78
C PHE A 106 9.32 -0.74 3.71
N PHE A 107 9.13 0.53 3.36
CA PHE A 107 8.33 1.46 4.18
C PHE A 107 6.85 1.07 4.20
N LEU A 108 6.31 0.48 3.14
CA LEU A 108 4.95 -0.06 3.14
C LEU A 108 4.81 -1.18 4.18
N LEU A 109 5.75 -2.13 4.23
CA LEU A 109 5.74 -3.21 5.23
C LEU A 109 5.92 -2.68 6.66
N MET A 110 6.76 -1.67 6.85
CA MET A 110 6.92 -1.01 8.16
C MET A 110 5.65 -0.27 8.59
N PHE A 111 5.00 0.43 7.66
CA PHE A 111 3.72 1.08 7.90
C PHE A 111 2.64 0.05 8.27
N GLU A 112 2.58 -1.08 7.58
CA GLU A 112 1.66 -2.18 7.89
C GLU A 112 1.91 -2.75 9.28
N LEU A 113 3.15 -3.00 9.65
CA LEU A 113 3.50 -3.48 10.97
C LEU A 113 3.11 -2.47 12.05
N TYR A 114 3.43 -1.19 11.85
CA TYR A 114 3.06 -0.10 12.76
C TYR A 114 1.54 -0.03 12.97
N PHE A 115 0.78 -0.03 11.88
CA PHE A 115 -0.69 -0.04 11.93
C PHE A 115 -1.23 -1.28 12.64
N SER A 116 -0.64 -2.45 12.38
CA SER A 116 -1.05 -3.70 13.00
C SER A 116 -0.89 -3.66 14.52
N VAL A 117 0.23 -3.09 15.00
CA VAL A 117 0.49 -2.89 16.43
C VAL A 117 -0.50 -1.89 17.02
N GLY A 118 -0.69 -0.72 16.40
CA GLY A 118 -1.60 0.30 16.92
C GLY A 118 -3.06 -0.17 16.97
N SER A 119 -3.52 -0.84 15.92
CA SER A 119 -4.85 -1.46 15.88
C SER A 119 -4.99 -2.57 16.93
N TYR A 120 -3.99 -3.44 17.08
CA TYR A 120 -4.01 -4.48 18.11
C TYR A 120 -4.12 -3.88 19.52
N LEU A 121 -3.29 -2.89 19.85
CA LEU A 121 -3.36 -2.21 21.15
C LEU A 121 -4.74 -1.59 21.38
N THR A 122 -5.35 -1.01 20.34
CA THR A 122 -6.67 -0.40 20.46
C THR A 122 -7.78 -1.41 20.68
N VAL A 123 -7.77 -2.54 19.96
CA VAL A 123 -8.69 -3.66 20.20
C VAL A 123 -8.56 -4.19 21.62
N ARG A 124 -7.33 -4.26 22.15
CA ARG A 124 -7.07 -4.69 23.53
C ARG A 124 -7.56 -3.67 24.56
N ILE A 125 -7.39 -2.37 24.31
CA ILE A 125 -7.91 -1.29 25.17
C ILE A 125 -9.45 -1.34 25.25
N PHE A 126 -10.12 -1.66 24.14
CA PHE A 126 -11.58 -1.83 24.14
C PHE A 126 -12.08 -3.13 24.79
N GLY A 127 -11.18 -4.03 25.18
CA GLY A 127 -11.53 -5.29 25.86
C GLY A 127 -12.21 -6.32 24.95
N GLU A 128 -11.97 -6.27 23.63
CA GLU A 128 -12.63 -7.18 22.70
C GLU A 128 -12.11 -8.62 22.87
N LYS A 129 -13.03 -9.57 23.05
CA LYS A 129 -12.71 -10.98 23.39
C LYS A 129 -11.85 -11.68 22.34
N ASN A 130 -12.04 -11.33 21.07
CA ASN A 130 -11.35 -11.93 19.93
C ASN A 130 -10.05 -11.17 19.53
N GLY A 131 -9.52 -10.33 20.42
CA GLY A 131 -8.36 -9.48 20.15
C GLY A 131 -7.06 -10.26 19.93
N SER A 132 -6.72 -10.48 18.66
CA SER A 132 -5.53 -11.21 18.20
C SER A 132 -4.66 -10.35 17.30
N PHE A 133 -3.34 -10.37 17.53
CA PHE A 133 -2.39 -9.61 16.74
C PHE A 133 -2.35 -10.09 15.29
N LEU A 134 -2.37 -11.41 15.05
CA LEU A 134 -2.38 -11.97 13.69
C LEU A 134 -3.63 -11.56 12.92
N LYS A 135 -4.78 -11.50 13.60
CA LYS A 135 -6.02 -11.00 13.01
C LYS A 135 -5.87 -9.53 12.63
N CYS A 136 -5.41 -8.67 13.55
CA CYS A 136 -5.16 -7.25 13.25
C CYS A 136 -4.18 -7.06 12.08
N ALA A 137 -3.08 -7.82 12.06
CA ALA A 137 -2.11 -7.77 10.97
C ALA A 137 -2.74 -8.18 9.63
N SER A 138 -3.55 -9.23 9.62
CA SER A 138 -4.30 -9.67 8.44
C SER A 138 -5.25 -8.59 7.93
N LEU A 139 -5.93 -7.87 8.82
CA LEU A 139 -6.82 -6.77 8.47
C LEU A 139 -6.07 -5.62 7.80
N VAL A 140 -4.95 -5.20 8.40
CA VAL A 140 -4.11 -4.13 7.85
C VAL A 140 -3.57 -4.52 6.47
N ILE A 141 -2.93 -5.70 6.37
CA ILE A 141 -2.37 -6.20 5.12
C ILE A 141 -3.44 -6.36 4.03
N SER A 142 -4.60 -6.94 4.38
CA SER A 142 -5.68 -7.17 3.42
C SER A 142 -6.31 -5.87 2.94
N SER A 143 -6.58 -4.92 3.84
CA SER A 143 -7.15 -3.62 3.46
C SER A 143 -6.18 -2.77 2.64
N ASN A 144 -4.87 -2.82 2.94
CA ASN A 144 -3.82 -2.12 2.17
C ASN A 144 -3.68 -2.60 0.73
N PHE A 145 -4.31 -3.71 0.36
CA PHE A 145 -4.49 -4.13 -1.01
C PHE A 145 -5.01 -3.00 -1.92
N TYR A 146 -5.94 -2.16 -1.44
CA TYR A 146 -6.46 -1.04 -2.24
C TYR A 146 -5.46 0.09 -2.42
N ILE A 147 -4.61 0.35 -1.41
CA ILE A 147 -3.48 1.29 -1.56
C ILE A 147 -2.55 0.78 -2.63
N LEU A 148 -2.13 -0.49 -2.54
CA LEU A 148 -1.23 -1.10 -3.51
C LEU A 148 -1.80 -1.08 -4.94
N LEU A 149 -3.10 -1.37 -5.11
CA LEU A 149 -3.78 -1.28 -6.40
C LEU A 149 -3.81 0.15 -6.95
N SER A 150 -3.99 1.16 -6.08
CA SER A 150 -4.03 2.56 -6.52
C SER A 150 -2.72 3.06 -7.12
N LEU A 151 -1.59 2.41 -6.80
CA LEU A 151 -0.27 2.76 -7.33
C LEU A 151 -0.04 2.26 -8.75
N PHE A 152 -0.78 1.26 -9.23
CA PHE A 152 -0.61 0.74 -10.61
C PHE A 152 -1.01 1.78 -11.67
N PRO A 153 -2.20 2.42 -11.60
CA PRO A 153 -2.54 3.52 -12.49
C PRO A 153 -1.48 4.63 -12.47
N VAL A 154 -0.98 5.00 -11.29
CA VAL A 154 0.06 6.03 -11.12
C VAL A 154 1.33 5.69 -11.91
N LEU A 155 1.81 4.44 -11.82
CA LEU A 155 2.97 3.98 -12.60
C LEU A 155 2.72 4.02 -14.11
N LEU A 156 1.53 3.60 -14.54
CA LEU A 156 1.17 3.62 -15.96
C LEU A 156 1.11 5.05 -16.49
N PHE A 157 0.45 5.97 -15.77
CA PHE A 157 0.37 7.38 -16.14
C PHE A 157 1.76 8.03 -16.21
N PHE A 158 2.64 7.76 -15.24
CA PHE A 158 4.00 8.27 -15.26
C PHE A 158 4.79 7.80 -16.49
N THR A 159 4.55 6.55 -16.92
CA THR A 159 5.28 5.93 -18.01
C THR A 159 4.86 6.46 -19.37
N ILE A 160 3.56 6.68 -19.58
CA ILE A 160 3.04 7.21 -20.85
C ILE A 160 3.26 8.71 -21.00
N MET A 161 3.53 9.43 -19.91
CA MET A 161 3.73 10.88 -19.94
C MET A 161 5.07 11.22 -20.63
N PRO A 162 5.08 12.11 -21.64
CA PRO A 162 6.31 12.48 -22.33
C PRO A 162 7.28 13.23 -21.42
N ASN A 163 8.58 13.10 -21.66
CA ASN A 163 9.62 13.71 -20.82
C ASN A 163 9.55 15.24 -20.80
N SER A 164 9.05 15.88 -21.86
CA SER A 164 8.78 17.33 -21.89
C SER A 164 7.71 17.72 -20.87
N ALA A 165 6.61 16.96 -20.78
CA ALA A 165 5.56 17.19 -19.79
C ALA A 165 6.03 16.91 -18.35
N LYS A 166 6.97 15.97 -18.16
CA LYS A 166 7.59 15.72 -16.83
C LYS A 166 8.43 16.90 -16.32
N ARG A 167 8.91 17.78 -17.21
CA ARG A 167 9.74 18.94 -16.87
C ARG A 167 8.92 20.24 -16.75
N ASP A 168 7.70 20.24 -17.28
CA ASP A 168 6.80 21.39 -17.21
C ASP A 168 6.03 21.41 -15.89
N ILE A 169 6.04 22.57 -15.23
CA ILE A 169 5.44 22.73 -13.90
C ILE A 169 3.93 22.52 -13.89
N TYR A 170 3.20 22.95 -14.93
CA TYR A 170 1.75 22.82 -14.99
C TYR A 170 1.33 21.37 -15.19
N TYR A 171 2.04 20.65 -16.06
CA TYR A 171 1.80 19.20 -16.25
C TYR A 171 2.22 18.40 -15.03
N MET A 172 3.28 18.80 -14.33
CA MET A 172 3.67 18.17 -13.06
C MET A 172 2.61 18.35 -11.98
N ILE A 173 2.03 19.55 -11.82
CA ILE A 173 0.93 19.80 -10.88
C ILE A 173 -0.29 18.94 -11.24
N LEU A 174 -0.67 18.92 -12.53
CA LEU A 174 -1.79 18.09 -13.00
C LEU A 174 -1.55 16.61 -12.72
N PHE A 175 -0.33 16.12 -12.98
CA PHE A 175 0.07 14.75 -12.69
C PHE A 175 -0.03 14.44 -11.19
N ILE A 176 0.51 15.30 -10.32
CA ILE A 176 0.38 15.17 -8.86
C ILE A 176 -1.09 15.13 -8.44
N GLY A 177 -1.96 15.94 -9.06
CA GLY A 177 -3.40 15.92 -8.83
C GLY A 177 -4.02 14.56 -9.16
N PHE A 178 -3.71 13.98 -10.32
CA PHE A 178 -4.18 12.64 -10.69
C PHE A 178 -3.64 11.56 -9.75
N VAL A 179 -2.36 11.60 -9.40
CA VAL A 179 -1.76 10.67 -8.43
C VAL A 179 -2.47 10.75 -7.09
N SER A 180 -2.74 11.96 -6.62
CA SER A 180 -3.45 12.21 -5.36
C SER A 180 -4.86 11.64 -5.42
N LEU A 181 -5.59 11.78 -6.53
CA LEU A 181 -6.93 11.24 -6.69
C LEU A 181 -6.96 9.71 -6.56
N PHE A 182 -6.04 9.00 -7.24
CA PHE A 182 -5.98 7.54 -7.12
C PHE A 182 -5.61 7.10 -5.71
N LEU A 183 -4.63 7.77 -5.08
CA LEU A 183 -4.22 7.45 -3.72
C LEU A 183 -5.36 7.70 -2.71
N ILE A 184 -6.07 8.83 -2.82
CA ILE A 184 -7.24 9.13 -1.99
C ILE A 184 -8.32 8.07 -2.16
N ALA A 185 -8.63 7.67 -3.40
CA ALA A 185 -9.59 6.59 -3.65
C ALA A 185 -9.14 5.27 -3.01
N GLY A 186 -7.84 4.95 -3.10
CA GLY A 186 -7.22 3.80 -2.42
C GLY A 186 -7.38 3.86 -0.90
N ILE A 187 -7.14 5.02 -0.29
CA ILE A 187 -7.29 5.25 1.16
C ILE A 187 -8.76 5.08 1.57
N ILE A 188 -9.70 5.68 0.85
CA ILE A 188 -11.14 5.56 1.15
C ILE A 188 -11.57 4.09 1.10
N LEU A 189 -11.18 3.35 0.07
CA LEU A 189 -11.50 1.92 -0.06
C LEU A 189 -10.83 1.08 1.03
N GLN A 190 -9.58 1.40 1.38
CA GLN A 190 -8.84 0.78 2.48
C GLN A 190 -9.57 0.98 3.81
N THR A 191 -10.00 2.21 4.12
CA THR A 191 -10.75 2.54 5.34
C THR A 191 -12.08 1.80 5.40
N ILE A 192 -12.87 1.83 4.32
CA ILE A 192 -14.17 1.15 4.27
C ILE A 192 -13.99 -0.36 4.49
N SER A 193 -13.03 -0.96 3.79
CA SER A 193 -12.72 -2.38 3.91
C SER A 193 -12.25 -2.75 5.30
N PHE A 194 -11.30 -2.00 5.86
CA PHE A 194 -10.78 -2.23 7.22
C PHE A 194 -11.90 -2.17 8.25
N ILE A 195 -12.71 -1.11 8.24
CA ILE A 195 -13.81 -0.93 9.20
C ILE A 195 -14.80 -2.09 9.07
N ARG A 196 -15.20 -2.44 7.85
CA ARG A 196 -16.16 -3.52 7.61
C ARG A 196 -15.65 -4.86 8.15
N ILE A 197 -14.39 -5.18 7.86
CA ILE A 197 -13.76 -6.41 8.35
C ILE A 197 -13.61 -6.38 9.87
N SER A 198 -13.15 -5.27 10.45
CA SER A 198 -12.97 -5.12 11.91
C SER A 198 -14.27 -5.36 12.67
N LYS A 199 -15.40 -4.85 12.16
CA LYS A 199 -16.72 -5.09 12.75
C LYS A 199 -17.06 -6.57 12.82
N SER A 200 -16.86 -7.33 11.74
CA SER A 200 -17.14 -8.77 11.73
C SER A 200 -16.10 -9.57 12.53
N ALA A 201 -14.83 -9.19 12.44
CA ALA A 201 -13.71 -9.90 13.06
C ALA A 201 -13.71 -9.82 14.60
N PHE A 202 -14.16 -8.69 15.15
CA PHE A 202 -14.13 -8.38 16.58
C PHE A 202 -15.49 -8.06 17.17
N GLU A 203 -16.58 -8.21 16.42
CA GLU A 203 -17.96 -7.87 16.85
C GLU A 203 -18.12 -6.40 17.30
N GLN A 204 -17.29 -5.52 16.75
CA GLN A 204 -17.28 -4.10 17.09
C GLN A 204 -18.43 -3.33 16.43
N ASN A 205 -18.91 -2.28 17.10
CA ASN A 205 -19.71 -1.25 16.44
C ASN A 205 -18.83 -0.38 15.51
N SER A 206 -19.46 0.40 14.62
CA SER A 206 -18.73 1.20 13.63
C SER A 206 -17.77 2.23 14.25
N GLY A 207 -18.10 2.80 15.41
CA GLY A 207 -17.26 3.77 16.10
C GLY A 207 -15.96 3.16 16.62
N ARG A 208 -16.04 2.00 17.28
CA ARG A 208 -14.85 1.26 17.75
C ARG A 208 -13.99 0.75 16.60
N ALA A 209 -14.62 0.28 15.52
CA ALA A 209 -13.91 -0.14 14.32
C ALA A 209 -13.17 1.03 13.65
N PHE A 210 -13.80 2.21 13.56
CA PHE A 210 -13.15 3.43 13.08
C PHE A 210 -11.98 3.83 13.98
N LEU A 211 -12.15 3.84 15.30
CA LEU A 211 -11.06 4.16 16.23
C LEU A 211 -9.91 3.16 16.15
N THR A 212 -10.19 1.88 15.90
CA THR A 212 -9.16 0.84 15.68
C THR A 212 -8.33 1.11 14.43
N TRP A 213 -8.95 1.64 13.38
CA TRP A 213 -8.26 2.07 12.16
C TRP A 213 -7.51 3.39 12.34
N PHE A 214 -8.12 4.35 13.04
CA PHE A 214 -7.61 5.73 13.17
C PHE A 214 -6.53 5.85 14.25
N SER A 215 -6.50 4.99 15.26
CA SER A 215 -5.59 5.12 16.40
C SER A 215 -4.09 5.15 16.05
N PRO A 216 -3.57 4.39 15.06
CA PRO A 216 -2.16 4.53 14.67
C PRO A 216 -1.88 5.92 14.07
N LEU A 217 -2.82 6.48 13.28
CA LEU A 217 -2.70 7.84 12.77
C LEU A 217 -2.75 8.87 13.90
N PHE A 218 -3.66 8.67 14.86
CA PHE A 218 -3.79 9.54 16.02
C PHE A 218 -2.51 9.56 16.86
N ALA A 219 -1.85 8.41 17.05
CA ALA A 219 -0.58 8.33 17.74
C ALA A 219 0.53 9.12 17.04
N ILE A 220 0.59 9.09 15.70
CA ILE A 220 1.52 9.94 14.93
C ILE A 220 1.19 11.43 15.15
N LEU A 221 -0.10 11.81 15.08
CA LEU A 221 -0.52 13.19 15.29
C LEU A 221 -0.15 13.70 16.68
N LEU A 222 -0.38 12.90 17.73
CA LEU A 222 0.02 13.23 19.08
C LEU A 222 1.54 13.40 19.22
N PHE A 223 2.32 12.50 18.61
CA PHE A 223 3.77 12.60 18.61
C PHE A 223 4.24 13.90 17.93
N LEU A 224 3.66 14.25 16.77
CA LEU A 224 3.98 15.49 16.06
C LEU A 224 3.65 16.72 16.89
N VAL A 225 2.45 16.79 17.47
CA VAL A 225 2.04 17.92 18.34
C VAL A 225 2.96 18.03 19.55
N TRP A 226 3.32 16.91 20.19
CA TRP A 226 4.25 16.89 21.31
C TRP A 226 5.65 17.37 20.91
N SER A 227 6.17 16.92 19.77
CA SER A 227 7.49 17.32 19.27
C SER A 227 7.59 18.78 18.80
N LEU A 228 6.46 19.38 18.43
CA LEU A 228 6.36 20.76 17.95
C LEU A 228 5.87 21.73 19.02
N GLY A 229 5.48 21.24 20.20
CA GLY A 229 5.10 22.07 21.33
C GLY A 229 6.29 22.87 21.86
N PRO A 230 6.07 24.09 22.40
CA PRO A 230 7.14 24.83 23.07
C PRO A 230 7.64 24.01 24.27
N ALA A 231 8.95 23.81 24.32
CA ALA A 231 9.65 23.25 25.48
C ALA A 231 9.48 24.15 26.72
#